data_AF-D4DCU6-F1
#
_entry.id   AF-D4DCU6-F1
#
_cell.length_a   1.000
_cell.length_b   1.000
_cell.length_c   1.000
_cell.angle_alpha   90.00
_cell.angle_beta   90.00
_cell.angle_gamma   90.00
#
_symmetry.space_group_name_H-M   'P 1'
#
loop_
_entity.id
_entity.type
_entity.pdbx_description
1 polymer ?
#
loop_
_entity_poly.entity_id
_entity_poly.type
_entity_poly.pdbx_seq_one_letter_code
_entity_poly.pdbx_strand_id
1 'polypeptide(L)'
;METDDDTPHNSTTDFGPVRILAQTFTHLVPGKGYFPRSYFILNKLCQKHWNCDLDPRRHRWHSYGADFAFDNRRCYFLIDYGEASGDKDIPILSYEWTGQTLESKPEIAQASKVRRILCKYYPFSGPPPESQGEWTFRESVRSSLHQEMGLTKKELKYLRERPEDAKWLQDNLEPRFWSEIERLTQDMDERERLVAAGILKPSPGPMSQDLDDDPAEGVPIPPSEAKKYRKLAKELGRPVEELNVPWKEWKKFYEYNAQAAEEDREYMTWEEWERNIPTEKLIFVGSD
;
A
#
# COMPACT_ATOMS: atom_id res chain seq x y z
N MET A 1 -5.98 54.13 -6.56
CA MET A 1 -5.41 53.38 -5.43
C MET A 1 -5.97 51.99 -5.58
N GLU A 2 -5.26 51.20 -6.38
CA GLU A 2 -5.54 49.78 -6.62
C GLU A 2 -5.06 49.03 -5.39
N THR A 3 -5.92 48.18 -4.83
CA THR A 3 -5.52 47.19 -3.84
C THR A 3 -5.72 45.84 -4.50
N ASP A 4 -4.61 45.30 -4.98
CA ASP A 4 -4.42 43.89 -5.34
C ASP A 4 -4.80 43.02 -4.14
N ASP A 5 -5.82 42.18 -4.31
CA ASP A 5 -6.13 41.09 -3.41
C ASP A 5 -5.50 39.82 -4.00
N ASP A 6 -4.18 39.69 -3.80
CA ASP A 6 -3.39 38.50 -4.10
C ASP A 6 -3.66 37.44 -3.03
N THR A 7 -4.82 36.79 -3.11
CA THR A 7 -5.08 35.54 -2.39
C THR A 7 -4.72 34.37 -3.31
N PRO A 8 -3.75 33.51 -2.97
CA PRO A 8 -3.39 32.38 -3.82
C PRO A 8 -4.57 31.40 -3.85
N HIS A 9 -5.21 31.28 -5.02
CA HIS A 9 -6.19 30.25 -5.29
C HIS A 9 -5.56 28.87 -5.09
N ASN A 10 -5.88 28.25 -3.96
CA ASN A 10 -5.64 26.84 -3.69
C ASN A 10 -6.53 26.00 -4.64
N SER A 11 -6.05 25.82 -5.87
CA SER A 11 -6.78 25.23 -6.99
C SER A 11 -6.63 23.70 -7.02
N THR A 12 -7.19 23.01 -6.02
CA THR A 12 -7.19 21.52 -6.01
C THR A 12 -8.56 20.89 -5.72
N THR A 13 -9.63 21.67 -5.65
CA THR A 13 -10.96 21.17 -5.22
C THR A 13 -12.05 21.14 -6.29
N ASP A 14 -11.77 21.47 -7.55
CA ASP A 14 -12.81 21.60 -8.58
C ASP A 14 -12.71 20.58 -9.73
N PHE A 15 -12.16 19.39 -9.45
CA PHE A 15 -12.28 18.26 -10.35
C PHE A 15 -13.39 17.36 -9.83
N GLY A 16 -14.53 17.37 -10.51
CA GLY A 16 -15.58 16.38 -10.29
C GLY A 16 -15.06 14.94 -10.43
N PRO A 17 -15.92 13.94 -10.19
CA PRO A 17 -15.55 12.54 -10.24
C PRO A 17 -14.81 12.19 -11.54
N VAL A 18 -13.66 11.52 -11.44
CA VAL A 18 -12.82 11.21 -12.59
C VAL A 18 -12.12 9.88 -12.41
N ARG A 19 -11.96 9.16 -13.52
CA ARG A 19 -11.24 7.90 -13.63
C ARG A 19 -10.05 8.09 -14.55
N ILE A 20 -8.88 7.66 -14.13
CA ILE A 20 -7.67 7.68 -14.95
C ILE A 20 -7.17 6.25 -15.15
N LEU A 21 -6.95 5.88 -16.40
CA LEU A 21 -6.45 4.58 -16.81
C LEU A 21 -5.06 4.74 -17.45
N ALA A 22 -4.06 4.06 -16.92
CA ALA A 22 -2.76 3.92 -17.57
C ALA A 22 -2.60 2.51 -18.14
N GLN A 23 -2.07 2.42 -19.37
CA GLN A 23 -1.54 1.19 -19.95
C GLN A 23 -0.02 1.27 -19.98
N THR A 24 0.65 0.14 -19.77
CA THR A 24 2.10 0.02 -19.93
C THR A 24 2.50 -1.43 -20.20
N PHE A 25 3.79 -1.66 -20.31
CA PHE A 25 4.39 -2.99 -20.18
C PHE A 25 5.13 -3.14 -18.86
N THR A 26 5.09 -4.33 -18.28
CA THR A 26 5.68 -4.68 -16.98
C THR A 26 7.15 -4.25 -16.83
N HIS A 27 7.98 -4.52 -17.84
CA HIS A 27 9.41 -4.17 -17.86
C HIS A 27 9.70 -2.66 -17.94
N LEU A 28 8.72 -1.83 -18.30
CA LEU A 28 8.87 -0.38 -18.37
C LEU A 28 8.58 0.30 -17.03
N VAL A 29 8.08 -0.44 -16.04
CA VAL A 29 7.75 0.10 -14.72
C VAL A 29 8.96 -0.04 -13.79
N PRO A 30 9.55 1.07 -13.32
CA PRO A 30 10.72 1.02 -12.45
C PRO A 30 10.37 0.52 -11.06
N GLY A 31 11.35 -0.10 -10.41
CA GLY A 31 11.23 -0.67 -9.06
C GLY A 31 11.33 -2.20 -9.07
N LYS A 32 11.18 -2.79 -7.88
CA LYS A 32 11.19 -4.24 -7.66
C LYS A 32 9.97 -4.63 -6.84
N GLY A 33 9.27 -5.69 -7.23
CA GLY A 33 8.06 -6.13 -6.55
C GLY A 33 6.81 -5.36 -6.96
N TYR A 34 5.66 -5.93 -6.58
CA TYR A 34 4.34 -5.43 -6.94
C TYR A 34 4.08 -4.00 -6.46
N PHE A 35 4.24 -3.75 -5.16
CA PHE A 35 3.83 -2.47 -4.55
C PHE A 35 4.69 -1.29 -5.02
N PRO A 36 6.04 -1.33 -5.01
CA PRO A 36 6.84 -0.20 -5.45
C PRO A 36 6.58 0.18 -6.92
N ARG A 37 6.42 -0.83 -7.80
CA ARG A 37 6.12 -0.62 -9.21
C ARG A 37 4.72 -0.04 -9.43
N SER A 38 3.71 -0.58 -8.76
CA SER A 38 2.34 -0.08 -8.86
C SER A 38 2.23 1.34 -8.33
N TYR A 39 2.82 1.60 -7.15
CA TYR A 39 2.81 2.91 -6.51
C TYR A 39 3.52 3.95 -7.37
N PHE A 40 4.61 3.59 -8.06
CA PHE A 40 5.29 4.49 -8.99
C PHE A 40 4.35 5.01 -10.09
N ILE A 41 3.65 4.11 -10.81
CA ILE A 41 2.77 4.53 -11.91
C ILE A 41 1.60 5.35 -11.38
N LEU A 42 0.96 4.89 -10.31
CA LEU A 42 -0.18 5.59 -9.70
C LEU A 42 0.21 6.98 -9.21
N ASN A 43 1.37 7.11 -8.57
CA ASN A 43 1.89 8.41 -8.13
C ASN A 43 2.18 9.33 -9.32
N LYS A 44 2.71 8.80 -10.43
CA LYS A 44 2.92 9.58 -11.66
C LYS A 44 1.60 10.09 -12.26
N LEU A 45 0.53 9.30 -12.18
CA LEU A 45 -0.81 9.75 -12.59
C LEU A 45 -1.30 10.87 -11.67
N CYS A 46 -1.19 10.72 -10.34
CA CYS A 46 -1.58 11.76 -9.40
C CYS A 46 -0.83 13.08 -9.65
N GLN A 47 0.49 13.01 -9.80
CA GLN A 47 1.33 14.18 -10.06
C GLN A 47 0.95 14.88 -11.37
N LYS A 48 0.63 14.11 -12.41
CA LYS A 48 0.23 14.67 -13.71
C LYS A 48 -1.13 15.36 -13.67
N HIS A 49 -2.09 14.83 -12.92
CA HIS A 49 -3.49 15.27 -12.98
C HIS A 49 -3.92 16.22 -11.88
N TRP A 50 -3.44 15.98 -10.67
CA TRP A 50 -3.84 16.72 -9.48
C TRP A 50 -2.68 17.47 -8.84
N ASN A 51 -1.47 17.37 -9.40
CA ASN A 51 -0.25 17.95 -8.86
C ASN A 51 -0.04 17.57 -7.38
N CYS A 52 -0.34 16.32 -7.05
CA CYS A 52 -0.19 15.76 -5.70
C CYS A 52 0.40 14.34 -5.76
N ASP A 53 0.87 13.87 -4.63
CA ASP A 53 1.26 12.48 -4.47
C ASP A 53 0.05 11.58 -4.22
N LEU A 54 0.24 10.28 -4.44
CA LEU A 54 -0.79 9.27 -4.21
C LEU A 54 -1.16 9.21 -2.72
N ASP A 55 -2.41 9.55 -2.44
CA ASP A 55 -3.05 9.34 -1.14
C ASP A 55 -4.06 8.20 -1.22
N PRO A 56 -3.78 7.00 -0.68
CA PRO A 56 -4.69 5.86 -0.71
C PRO A 56 -6.04 6.12 -0.03
N ARG A 57 -6.15 7.12 0.85
CA ARG A 57 -7.42 7.48 1.50
C ARG A 57 -8.34 8.26 0.57
N ARG A 58 -7.77 8.91 -0.45
CA ARG A 58 -8.50 9.77 -1.40
C ARG A 58 -8.60 9.18 -2.79
N HIS A 59 -7.63 8.32 -3.15
CA HIS A 59 -7.52 7.73 -4.47
C HIS A 59 -7.72 6.23 -4.39
N ARG A 60 -8.85 5.77 -4.93
CA ARG A 60 -9.12 4.33 -5.07
C ARG A 60 -8.35 3.83 -6.29
N TRP A 61 -7.65 2.71 -6.17
CA TRP A 61 -6.81 2.22 -7.27
C TRP A 61 -6.90 0.72 -7.46
N HIS A 62 -6.64 0.29 -8.70
CA HIS A 62 -6.58 -1.11 -9.08
C HIS A 62 -5.49 -1.34 -10.12
N SER A 63 -5.02 -2.58 -10.23
CA SER A 63 -4.16 -3.01 -11.33
C SER A 63 -4.76 -4.21 -12.06
N TYR A 64 -4.38 -4.39 -13.33
CA TYR A 64 -4.76 -5.54 -14.13
C TYR A 64 -3.58 -6.01 -14.98
N GLY A 65 -3.25 -7.31 -14.89
CA GLY A 65 -2.14 -7.91 -15.63
C GLY A 65 -0.75 -7.47 -15.16
N ALA A 66 -0.63 -6.96 -13.94
CA ALA A 66 0.62 -6.52 -13.31
C ALA A 66 1.52 -7.72 -12.88
N ASP A 67 1.72 -8.67 -13.80
CA ASP A 67 2.54 -9.87 -13.60
C ASP A 67 4.02 -9.51 -13.76
N PHE A 68 4.56 -8.74 -12.82
CA PHE A 68 5.90 -8.13 -12.89
C PHE A 68 7.07 -9.10 -12.98
N ALA A 69 6.86 -10.37 -12.65
CA ALA A 69 7.88 -11.41 -12.84
C ALA A 69 8.13 -11.72 -14.32
N PHE A 70 7.33 -11.19 -15.24
CA PHE A 70 7.46 -11.37 -16.67
C PHE A 70 7.68 -10.04 -17.37
N ASP A 71 8.65 -10.00 -18.27
CA ASP A 71 8.86 -8.85 -19.14
C ASP A 71 7.83 -8.82 -20.29
N ASN A 72 7.69 -7.63 -20.87
CA ASN A 72 6.85 -7.40 -22.05
C ASN A 72 5.38 -7.87 -21.91
N ARG A 73 4.84 -7.87 -20.68
CA ARG A 73 3.41 -8.11 -20.45
C ARG A 73 2.69 -6.79 -20.37
N ARG A 74 1.60 -6.67 -21.11
CA ARG A 74 0.75 -5.48 -21.03
C ARG A 74 0.00 -5.48 -19.70
N CYS A 75 0.13 -4.39 -18.95
CA CYS A 75 -0.57 -4.18 -17.70
C CYS A 75 -1.27 -2.82 -17.69
N TYR A 76 -2.24 -2.71 -16.77
CA TYR A 76 -3.07 -1.53 -16.62
C TYR A 76 -3.13 -1.11 -15.16
N PHE A 77 -3.17 0.20 -14.93
CA PHE A 77 -3.35 0.82 -13.63
C PHE A 77 -4.53 1.76 -13.70
N LEU A 78 -5.44 1.63 -12.76
CA LEU A 78 -6.65 2.41 -12.65
C LEU A 78 -6.59 3.23 -11.37
N ILE A 79 -6.93 4.51 -11.45
CA ILE A 79 -7.07 5.38 -10.29
C ILE A 79 -8.33 6.23 -10.42
N ASP A 80 -9.12 6.24 -9.36
CA ASP A 80 -10.39 6.94 -9.27
C ASP A 80 -10.33 8.00 -8.17
N TYR A 81 -10.90 9.17 -8.46
CA TYR A 81 -11.04 10.28 -7.53
C TYR A 81 -12.47 10.78 -7.50
N GLY A 82 -12.94 11.17 -6.31
CA GLY A 82 -14.28 11.69 -6.08
C GLY A 82 -15.34 10.59 -5.94
N GLU A 83 -16.58 11.00 -5.77
CA GLU A 83 -17.73 10.11 -5.57
C GLU A 83 -18.82 10.44 -6.57
N ALA A 84 -19.48 9.40 -7.09
CA ALA A 84 -20.60 9.56 -7.99
C ALA A 84 -21.70 8.56 -7.64
N SER A 85 -22.96 8.94 -7.90
CA SER A 85 -24.12 8.08 -7.70
C SER A 85 -24.26 6.97 -8.75
N GLY A 86 -23.41 6.98 -9.77
CA GLY A 86 -23.37 5.96 -10.81
C GLY A 86 -22.12 6.08 -11.69
N ASP A 87 -21.89 5.03 -12.49
CA ASP A 87 -20.77 4.96 -13.43
C ASP A 87 -21.02 5.71 -14.76
N LYS A 88 -22.26 6.15 -14.98
CA LYS A 88 -22.62 6.91 -16.18
C LYS A 88 -22.00 8.30 -16.07
N ASP A 89 -21.41 8.75 -17.17
CA ASP A 89 -20.84 10.10 -17.32
C ASP A 89 -19.57 10.40 -16.51
N ILE A 90 -18.92 9.37 -15.93
CA ILE A 90 -17.59 9.53 -15.35
C ILE A 90 -16.54 9.62 -16.46
N PRO A 91 -15.82 10.75 -16.60
CA PRO A 91 -14.77 10.87 -17.61
C PRO A 91 -13.65 9.86 -17.32
N ILE A 92 -13.27 9.11 -18.36
CA ILE A 92 -12.11 8.22 -18.32
C ILE A 92 -10.98 8.88 -19.11
N LEU A 93 -9.99 9.40 -18.39
CA LEU A 93 -8.75 9.88 -18.98
C LEU A 93 -7.81 8.68 -19.16
N SER A 94 -7.10 8.61 -20.27
CA SER A 94 -6.26 7.44 -20.59
C SER A 94 -4.87 7.82 -21.04
N TYR A 95 -3.89 7.08 -20.53
CA TYR A 95 -2.47 7.30 -20.76
C TYR A 95 -1.74 6.02 -21.12
N GLU A 96 -0.67 6.18 -21.88
CA GLU A 96 0.37 5.18 -22.04
C GLU A 96 1.63 5.64 -21.32
N TRP A 97 2.18 4.77 -20.46
CA TRP A 97 3.52 4.96 -19.91
C TRP A 97 4.55 4.33 -20.85
N THR A 98 5.47 5.16 -21.35
CA THR A 98 6.49 4.76 -22.33
C THR A 98 7.78 4.24 -21.70
N GLY A 99 7.85 4.19 -20.36
CA GLY A 99 9.11 4.03 -19.62
C GLY A 99 9.73 5.37 -19.20
N GLN A 100 9.26 6.48 -19.76
CA GLN A 100 9.83 7.81 -19.55
C GLN A 100 8.75 8.85 -19.26
N THR A 101 7.65 8.81 -20.02
CA THR A 101 6.59 9.82 -19.98
C THR A 101 5.21 9.16 -20.01
N LEU A 102 4.22 9.90 -19.49
CA LEU A 102 2.80 9.58 -19.62
C LEU A 102 2.22 10.34 -20.80
N GLU A 103 1.91 9.63 -21.88
CA GLU A 103 1.32 10.19 -23.10
C GLU A 103 -0.19 10.00 -23.12
N SER A 104 -0.94 11.02 -23.52
CA SER A 104 -2.40 10.91 -23.65
C SER A 104 -2.74 9.92 -24.78
N LYS A 105 -3.57 8.93 -24.47
CA LYS A 105 -4.03 7.87 -25.40
C LYS A 105 -5.50 7.54 -25.14
N PRO A 106 -6.44 8.42 -25.53
CA PRO A 106 -7.87 8.22 -25.31
C PRO A 106 -8.42 6.92 -25.90
N GLU A 107 -7.76 6.38 -26.93
CA GLU A 107 -8.16 5.16 -27.64
C GLU A 107 -8.14 3.93 -26.72
N ILE A 108 -7.33 3.93 -25.67
CA ILE A 108 -7.24 2.82 -24.70
C ILE A 108 -8.59 2.64 -23.98
N ALA A 109 -9.18 3.72 -23.46
CA ALA A 109 -10.48 3.65 -22.81
C ALA A 109 -11.62 3.35 -23.79
N GLN A 110 -11.46 3.68 -25.08
CA GLN A 110 -12.47 3.41 -26.09
C GLN A 110 -12.49 1.94 -26.54
N ALA A 111 -11.40 1.21 -26.32
CA ALA A 111 -11.30 -0.20 -26.69
C ALA A 111 -12.40 -1.03 -26.00
N SER A 112 -13.17 -1.78 -26.80
CA SER A 112 -14.35 -2.53 -26.32
C SER A 112 -14.02 -3.51 -25.19
N LYS A 113 -12.85 -4.16 -25.26
CA LYS A 113 -12.37 -5.07 -24.21
C LYS A 113 -12.10 -4.33 -22.89
N VAL A 114 -11.49 -3.15 -22.95
CA VAL A 114 -11.21 -2.33 -21.76
C VAL A 114 -12.50 -1.86 -21.11
N ARG A 115 -13.43 -1.30 -21.90
CA ARG A 115 -14.75 -0.88 -21.38
C ARG A 115 -15.50 -2.02 -20.71
N ARG A 116 -15.51 -3.21 -21.34
CA ARG A 116 -16.15 -4.39 -20.77
C ARG A 116 -15.52 -4.81 -19.44
N ILE A 117 -14.20 -4.76 -19.32
CA ILE A 117 -13.49 -5.10 -18.07
C ILE A 117 -13.79 -4.07 -16.99
N LEU A 118 -13.68 -2.77 -17.29
CA LEU A 118 -14.00 -1.71 -16.34
C LEU A 118 -15.43 -1.83 -15.81
N CYS A 119 -16.42 -1.94 -16.71
CA CYS A 119 -17.82 -2.06 -16.29
C CYS A 119 -18.11 -3.35 -15.50
N LYS A 120 -17.40 -4.45 -15.78
CA LYS A 120 -17.69 -5.75 -15.14
C LYS A 120 -16.95 -5.93 -13.82
N TYR A 121 -15.72 -5.46 -13.70
CA TYR A 121 -14.82 -5.81 -12.60
C TYR A 121 -14.39 -4.61 -11.77
N TYR A 122 -14.50 -3.39 -12.29
CA TYR A 122 -14.04 -2.18 -11.65
C TYR A 122 -15.09 -1.07 -11.77
N PRO A 123 -16.29 -1.25 -11.18
CA PRO A 123 -17.29 -0.17 -11.15
C PRO A 123 -16.72 1.07 -10.43
N PHE A 124 -17.20 2.26 -10.78
CA PHE A 124 -16.73 3.50 -10.14
C PHE A 124 -17.47 3.79 -8.84
N SER A 125 -18.80 3.61 -8.84
CA SER A 125 -19.71 4.00 -7.76
C SER A 125 -20.05 2.88 -6.78
N GLY A 126 -19.25 1.81 -6.69
CA GLY A 126 -19.58 0.69 -5.82
C GLY A 126 -18.46 -0.32 -5.64
N PRO A 127 -18.62 -1.28 -4.71
CA PRO A 127 -17.68 -2.37 -4.56
C PRO A 127 -17.63 -3.21 -5.86
N PRO A 128 -16.48 -3.82 -6.19
CA PRO A 128 -16.42 -4.80 -7.27
C PRO A 128 -17.53 -5.86 -7.06
N PRO A 129 -18.21 -6.31 -8.14
CA PRO A 129 -19.21 -7.36 -7.97
C PRO A 129 -18.57 -8.63 -7.40
N GLU A 130 -19.28 -9.32 -6.50
CA GLU A 130 -18.87 -10.51 -5.72
C GLU A 130 -18.48 -11.76 -6.54
N SER A 131 -18.17 -11.63 -7.83
CA SER A 131 -18.02 -12.75 -8.76
C SER A 131 -16.58 -13.20 -9.02
N GLN A 132 -15.63 -12.85 -8.15
CA GLN A 132 -14.35 -13.56 -8.15
C GLN A 132 -14.54 -14.83 -7.33
N GLY A 133 -14.73 -15.97 -8.00
CA GLY A 133 -14.77 -17.27 -7.31
C GLY A 133 -13.54 -17.41 -6.41
N GLU A 134 -13.72 -18.08 -5.26
CA GLU A 134 -12.63 -18.28 -4.30
C GLU A 134 -11.42 -18.89 -5.01
N TRP A 135 -10.30 -18.18 -4.95
CA TRP A 135 -9.05 -18.69 -5.49
C TRP A 135 -8.62 -19.89 -4.68
N THR A 136 -8.18 -20.94 -5.37
CA THR A 136 -7.47 -22.02 -4.68
C THR A 136 -6.15 -21.49 -4.13
N PHE A 137 -5.64 -22.12 -3.07
CA PHE A 137 -4.34 -21.79 -2.50
C PHE A 137 -3.22 -21.78 -3.58
N ARG A 138 -3.25 -22.76 -4.49
CA ARG A 138 -2.29 -22.88 -5.61
C ARG A 138 -2.35 -21.69 -6.56
N GLU A 139 -3.56 -21.21 -6.86
CA GLU A 139 -3.75 -20.02 -7.70
C GLU A 139 -3.26 -18.75 -7.01
N SER A 140 -3.51 -18.63 -5.70
CA SER A 140 -2.99 -17.53 -4.88
C SER A 140 -1.46 -17.48 -4.91
N VAL A 141 -0.79 -18.59 -4.57
CA VAL A 141 0.68 -18.67 -4.59
C VAL A 141 1.24 -18.34 -5.97
N ARG A 142 0.65 -18.90 -7.04
CA ARG A 142 1.07 -18.61 -8.41
C ARG A 142 0.93 -17.13 -8.74
N SER A 143 -0.20 -16.51 -8.40
CA SER A 143 -0.41 -15.09 -8.63
C SER A 143 0.59 -14.23 -7.86
N SER A 144 0.81 -14.51 -6.58
CA SER A 144 1.78 -13.79 -5.75
C SER A 144 3.19 -13.83 -6.33
N LEU A 145 3.61 -14.99 -6.86
CA LEU A 145 4.91 -15.14 -7.52
C LEU A 145 4.96 -14.37 -8.85
N HIS A 146 3.92 -14.48 -9.67
CA HIS A 146 3.84 -13.77 -10.95
C HIS A 146 3.85 -12.25 -10.79
N GLN A 147 3.21 -11.74 -9.73
CA GLN A 147 3.13 -10.32 -9.42
C GLN A 147 4.36 -9.80 -8.66
N GLU A 148 5.27 -10.69 -8.23
CA GLU A 148 6.37 -10.36 -7.31
C GLU A 148 5.88 -9.76 -5.97
N MET A 149 4.79 -10.29 -5.41
CA MET A 149 4.32 -9.93 -4.06
C MET A 149 5.09 -10.65 -2.95
N GLY A 150 5.83 -11.70 -3.30
CA GLY A 150 6.45 -12.61 -2.34
C GLY A 150 5.43 -13.56 -1.71
N LEU A 151 5.90 -14.42 -0.80
CA LEU A 151 5.07 -15.35 -0.05
C LEU A 151 5.17 -15.05 1.45
N THR A 152 4.03 -15.16 2.12
CA THR A 152 3.92 -15.01 3.56
C THR A 152 4.45 -16.24 4.29
N LYS A 153 4.83 -16.07 5.56
CA LYS A 153 5.21 -17.19 6.42
C LYS A 153 4.09 -18.23 6.56
N LYS A 154 2.82 -17.79 6.54
CA LYS A 154 1.65 -18.68 6.60
C LYS A 154 1.58 -19.58 5.37
N GLU A 155 1.77 -19.02 4.17
CA GLU A 155 1.79 -19.79 2.92
C GLU A 155 2.95 -20.78 2.87
N LEU A 156 4.15 -20.37 3.29
CA LEU A 156 5.31 -21.27 3.32
C LEU A 156 5.12 -22.42 4.31
N LYS A 157 4.52 -22.16 5.48
CA LYS A 157 4.16 -23.22 6.44
C LYS A 157 3.09 -24.16 5.86
N TYR A 158 2.09 -23.60 5.19
CA TYR A 158 1.07 -24.40 4.53
C TYR A 158 1.68 -25.37 3.50
N LEU A 159 2.61 -24.90 2.66
CA LEU A 159 3.31 -25.75 1.69
C LEU A 159 4.10 -26.88 2.35
N ARG A 160 4.71 -26.64 3.52
CA ARG A 160 5.40 -27.67 4.30
C ARG A 160 4.43 -28.73 4.83
N GLU A 161 3.25 -28.32 5.26
CA GLU A 161 2.22 -29.19 5.83
C GLU A 161 1.39 -29.94 4.77
N ARG A 162 1.41 -29.47 3.50
CA ARG A 162 0.62 -29.97 2.37
C ARG A 162 1.51 -30.36 1.18
N PRO A 163 2.21 -31.50 1.26
CA PRO A 163 3.13 -31.94 0.21
C PRO A 163 2.45 -32.17 -1.15
N GLU A 164 1.14 -32.44 -1.17
CA GLU A 164 0.35 -32.55 -2.41
C GLU A 164 0.28 -31.24 -3.19
N ASP A 165 0.13 -30.11 -2.50
CA ASP A 165 0.08 -28.79 -3.11
C ASP A 165 1.46 -28.30 -3.49
N ALA A 166 2.46 -28.56 -2.64
CA ALA A 166 3.85 -28.28 -2.93
C ALA A 166 4.32 -29.01 -4.20
N LYS A 167 4.04 -30.31 -4.31
CA LYS A 167 4.37 -31.09 -5.50
C LYS A 167 3.65 -30.58 -6.75
N TRP A 168 2.36 -30.25 -6.63
CA TRP A 168 1.64 -29.67 -7.76
C TRP A 168 2.28 -28.36 -8.23
N LEU A 169 2.65 -27.47 -7.30
CA LEU A 169 3.31 -26.21 -7.62
C LEU A 169 4.69 -26.46 -8.26
N GLN A 170 5.47 -27.40 -7.74
CA GLN A 170 6.74 -27.79 -8.35
C GLN A 170 6.57 -28.27 -9.80
N ASP A 171 5.53 -29.06 -10.07
CA ASP A 171 5.26 -29.62 -11.42
C ASP A 171 4.68 -28.58 -12.39
N ASN A 172 4.06 -27.49 -11.89
CA ASN A 172 3.28 -26.53 -12.69
C ASN A 172 3.84 -25.10 -12.72
N LEU A 173 4.87 -24.80 -11.94
CA LEU A 173 5.56 -23.51 -11.96
C LEU A 173 6.82 -23.58 -12.82
N GLU A 174 7.27 -22.43 -13.33
CA GLU A 174 8.62 -22.34 -13.90
C GLU A 174 9.67 -22.65 -12.83
N PRO A 175 10.80 -23.28 -13.22
CA PRO A 175 11.84 -23.68 -12.27
C PRO A 175 12.31 -22.53 -11.36
N ARG A 176 12.41 -21.31 -11.88
CA ARG A 176 12.82 -20.12 -11.11
C ARG A 176 11.87 -19.80 -9.95
N PHE A 177 10.57 -20.02 -10.13
CA PHE A 177 9.58 -19.75 -9.08
C PHE A 177 9.62 -20.82 -8.00
N TRP A 178 9.82 -22.08 -8.39
CA TRP A 178 10.01 -23.16 -7.43
C TRP A 178 11.30 -22.96 -6.61
N SER A 179 12.41 -22.60 -7.26
CA SER A 179 13.65 -22.28 -6.56
C SER A 179 13.50 -21.13 -5.55
N GLU A 180 12.66 -20.14 -5.85
CA GLU A 180 12.37 -19.06 -4.89
C GLU A 180 11.56 -19.57 -3.69
N ILE A 181 10.57 -20.45 -3.90
CA ILE A 181 9.84 -21.10 -2.79
C ILE A 181 10.80 -21.90 -1.90
N GLU A 182 11.69 -22.70 -2.50
CA GLU A 182 12.68 -23.50 -1.77
C GLU A 182 13.60 -22.60 -0.95
N ARG A 183 14.12 -21.53 -1.56
CA ARG A 183 14.98 -20.54 -0.90
C ARG A 183 14.27 -19.88 0.28
N LEU A 184 13.04 -19.41 0.08
CA LEU A 184 12.23 -18.78 1.14
C LEU A 184 11.90 -19.76 2.28
N THR A 185 11.67 -21.03 1.96
CA THR A 185 11.40 -22.07 2.96
C THR A 185 12.65 -22.36 3.80
N GLN A 186 13.82 -22.47 3.17
CA GLN A 186 15.10 -22.65 3.85
C GLN A 186 15.44 -21.46 4.76
N ASP A 187 15.25 -20.23 4.27
CA ASP A 187 15.45 -19.02 5.08
C ASP A 187 14.51 -19.00 6.31
N MET A 188 13.25 -19.42 6.12
CA MET A 188 12.29 -19.53 7.22
C MET A 188 12.73 -20.57 8.25
N ASP A 189 13.17 -21.75 7.81
CA ASP A 189 13.66 -22.83 8.67
C ASP A 189 14.89 -22.41 9.49
N GLU A 190 15.87 -21.80 8.84
CA GLU A 190 17.07 -21.33 9.53
C GLU A 190 16.72 -20.25 10.55
N ARG A 191 15.80 -19.33 10.21
CA ARG A 191 15.32 -18.33 11.17
C ARG A 191 14.62 -18.96 12.37
N GLU A 192 13.74 -19.93 12.15
CA GLU A 192 13.06 -20.65 13.24
C GLU A 192 14.06 -21.38 14.14
N ARG A 193 15.09 -22.00 13.55
CA ARG A 193 16.19 -22.65 14.28
C ARG A 193 16.99 -21.67 15.13
N LEU A 194 17.39 -20.53 14.56
CA LEU A 194 18.15 -19.51 15.27
C LEU A 194 17.35 -18.88 16.42
N VAL A 195 16.03 -18.73 16.26
CA VAL A 195 15.14 -18.30 17.34
C VAL A 195 15.07 -19.36 18.44
N ALA A 196 14.92 -20.64 18.09
CA ALA A 196 14.89 -21.73 19.06
C ALA A 196 16.21 -21.88 19.83
N ALA A 197 17.35 -21.56 19.20
CA ALA A 197 18.66 -21.54 19.82
C ALA A 197 18.91 -20.30 20.72
N GLY A 198 17.98 -19.35 20.77
CA GLY A 198 18.13 -18.09 21.50
C GLY A 198 19.14 -17.11 20.86
N ILE A 199 19.56 -17.37 19.61
CA ILE A 199 20.50 -16.52 18.86
C ILE A 199 19.77 -15.32 18.28
N LEU A 200 18.58 -15.55 17.71
CA LEU A 200 17.71 -14.49 17.22
C LEU A 200 16.55 -14.27 18.18
N LYS A 201 16.17 -13.01 18.36
CA LYS A 201 14.89 -12.69 19.02
C LYS A 201 13.75 -13.14 18.11
N PRO A 202 12.64 -13.67 18.67
CA PRO A 202 11.43 -13.88 17.89
C PRO A 202 11.07 -12.58 17.18
N SER A 203 10.70 -12.68 15.90
CA SER A 203 10.03 -11.58 15.24
C SER A 203 8.86 -11.17 16.12
N PRO A 204 8.66 -9.87 16.43
CA PRO A 204 7.36 -9.43 16.88
C PRO A 204 6.35 -10.03 15.90
N GLY A 205 5.32 -10.70 16.42
CA GLY A 205 4.26 -11.26 15.57
C GLY A 205 3.69 -10.19 14.64
N PRO A 206 2.98 -10.56 13.58
CA PRO A 206 2.42 -9.57 12.67
C PRO A 206 1.42 -8.70 13.46
N MET A 207 1.80 -7.46 13.73
CA MET A 207 0.89 -6.33 13.90
C MET A 207 1.10 -5.33 12.74
N SER A 208 1.55 -5.80 11.57
CA SER A 208 1.85 -4.92 10.43
C SER A 208 1.93 -5.67 9.10
N GLN A 209 0.90 -6.47 8.80
CA GLN A 209 0.53 -6.78 7.41
C GLN A 209 -1.00 -6.73 7.21
N ASP A 210 -1.78 -6.66 8.29
CA ASP A 210 -3.19 -6.26 8.27
C ASP A 210 -3.29 -4.72 8.34
N LEU A 211 -2.68 -4.01 7.37
CA LEU A 211 -2.88 -2.56 7.19
C LEU A 211 -4.05 -2.23 6.25
N ASP A 212 -4.80 -3.25 5.82
CA ASP A 212 -6.04 -3.11 5.05
C ASP A 212 -7.31 -3.36 5.87
N ASP A 213 -7.18 -3.75 7.14
CA ASP A 213 -8.28 -3.63 8.10
C ASP A 213 -8.14 -2.25 8.77
N ASP A 214 -9.25 -1.50 8.85
CA ASP A 214 -9.36 -0.40 9.81
C ASP A 214 -8.75 -0.88 11.14
N PRO A 215 -7.93 -0.06 11.84
CA PRO A 215 -7.35 -0.49 13.09
C PRO A 215 -8.50 -0.96 13.98
N ALA A 216 -8.51 -2.26 14.32
CA ALA A 216 -9.44 -2.78 15.29
C ALA A 216 -9.43 -1.80 16.48
N GLU A 217 -10.62 -1.36 16.89
CA GLU A 217 -10.80 -0.43 18.01
C GLU A 217 -9.80 -0.77 19.13
N GLY A 218 -8.86 0.14 19.38
CA GLY A 218 -7.79 -0.06 20.36
C GLY A 218 -6.40 -0.30 19.77
N VAL A 219 -5.84 0.70 19.08
CA VAL A 219 -4.37 0.81 19.00
C VAL A 219 -3.83 1.02 20.41
N PRO A 220 -2.90 0.19 20.90
CA PRO A 220 -2.38 0.35 22.25
C PRO A 220 -1.61 1.67 22.37
N ILE A 221 -2.09 2.53 23.27
CA ILE A 221 -1.37 3.73 23.70
C ILE A 221 -0.02 3.29 24.27
N PRO A 222 1.09 3.96 23.92
CA PRO A 222 2.39 3.66 24.50
C PRO A 222 2.30 3.59 26.03
N PRO A 223 2.83 2.53 26.68
CA PRO A 223 2.68 2.33 28.12
C PRO A 223 3.14 3.52 28.97
N SER A 224 4.12 4.30 28.49
CA SER A 224 4.66 5.49 29.14
C SER A 224 3.69 6.69 29.14
N GLU A 225 2.84 6.84 28.13
CA GLU A 225 1.92 7.98 27.96
C GLU A 225 0.47 7.63 28.36
N ALA A 226 0.16 6.36 28.66
CA ALA A 226 -1.18 5.89 29.01
C ALA A 226 -1.82 6.68 30.16
N LYS A 227 -1.03 7.13 31.14
CA LYS A 227 -1.53 7.93 32.28
C LYS A 227 -1.95 9.35 31.87
N LYS A 228 -1.23 9.96 30.91
CA LYS A 228 -1.49 11.31 30.39
C LYS A 228 -2.71 11.33 29.48
N TYR A 229 -2.82 10.37 28.56
CA TYR A 229 -3.99 10.26 27.69
C TYR A 229 -5.26 9.84 28.44
N ARG A 230 -5.18 8.96 29.46
CA ARG A 230 -6.34 8.66 30.32
C ARG A 230 -6.83 9.89 31.10
N LYS A 231 -5.92 10.77 31.52
CA LYS A 231 -6.29 12.03 32.18
C LYS A 231 -6.99 12.98 31.19
N LEU A 232 -6.43 13.14 29.99
CA LEU A 232 -7.01 13.97 28.93
C LEU A 232 -8.38 13.46 28.45
N ALA A 233 -8.55 12.14 28.30
CA ALA A 233 -9.82 11.49 27.95
C ALA A 233 -10.91 11.79 28.97
N LYS A 234 -10.55 11.71 30.26
CA LYS A 234 -11.44 12.03 31.38
C LYS A 234 -11.84 13.51 31.42
N GLU A 235 -10.92 14.41 31.08
CA GLU A 235 -11.19 15.86 31.00
C GLU A 235 -12.09 16.21 29.81
N LEU A 236 -11.94 15.49 28.70
CA LEU A 236 -12.73 15.71 27.47
C LEU A 236 -14.04 14.92 27.42
N GLY A 237 -14.30 14.04 28.40
CA GLY A 237 -15.51 13.21 28.45
C GLY A 237 -15.61 12.17 27.32
N ARG A 238 -14.47 11.74 26.76
CA ARG A 238 -14.39 10.82 25.62
C ARG A 238 -13.57 9.58 25.96
N PRO A 239 -13.80 8.44 25.28
CA PRO A 239 -12.91 7.28 25.35
C PRO A 239 -11.48 7.66 24.95
N VAL A 240 -10.48 7.00 25.53
CA VAL A 240 -9.07 7.30 25.26
C VAL A 240 -8.67 6.87 23.84
N GLU A 241 -9.42 5.93 23.28
CA GLU A 241 -9.35 5.39 21.93
C GLU A 241 -9.74 6.43 20.87
N GLU A 242 -10.48 7.48 21.25
CA GLU A 242 -10.81 8.63 20.38
C GLU A 242 -9.74 9.73 20.40
N LEU A 243 -8.71 9.61 21.25
CA LEU A 243 -7.63 10.61 21.31
C LEU A 243 -6.60 10.35 20.22
N ASN A 244 -6.58 11.24 19.23
CA ASN A 244 -5.69 11.19 18.07
C ASN A 244 -4.24 11.53 18.51
N VAL A 245 -3.49 10.53 18.99
CA VAL A 245 -2.03 10.68 19.15
C VAL A 245 -1.46 11.07 17.78
N PRO A 246 -0.62 12.12 17.65
CA PRO A 246 -0.17 12.58 16.34
C PRO A 246 0.61 11.48 15.61
N TRP A 247 -0.09 10.77 14.74
CA TRP A 247 0.40 9.65 13.92
C TRP A 247 1.72 9.95 13.20
N LYS A 248 1.98 11.24 12.94
CA LYS A 248 3.23 11.76 12.35
C LYS A 248 4.48 11.38 13.16
N GLU A 249 4.45 11.47 14.49
CA GLU A 249 5.64 11.17 15.31
C GLU A 249 5.83 9.66 15.51
N TRP A 250 4.72 8.93 15.59
CA TRP A 250 4.75 7.47 15.60
C TRP A 250 5.33 6.90 14.30
N LYS A 251 4.93 7.46 13.15
CA LYS A 251 5.46 7.09 11.84
C LYS A 251 6.97 7.32 11.74
N LYS A 252 7.47 8.48 12.19
CA LYS A 252 8.91 8.81 12.16
C LYS A 252 9.75 7.86 13.03
N PHE A 253 9.25 7.47 14.20
CA PHE A 253 9.91 6.48 15.06
C PHE A 253 10.01 5.11 14.39
N TYR A 254 8.92 4.67 13.74
CA TYR A 254 8.91 3.41 13.01
C TYR A 254 9.85 3.45 11.81
N GLU A 255 9.86 4.54 11.04
CA GLU A 255 10.78 4.74 9.92
C GLU A 255 12.24 4.73 10.37
N TYR A 256 12.55 5.39 11.49
CA TYR A 256 13.90 5.37 12.07
C TYR A 256 14.34 3.97 12.47
N ASN A 257 13.50 3.22 13.19
CA ASN A 257 13.85 1.87 13.64
C ASN A 257 13.88 0.85 12.50
N ALA A 258 13.09 1.05 11.43
CA ALA A 258 13.20 0.27 10.21
C ALA A 258 14.54 0.54 9.51
N GLN A 259 14.95 1.81 9.39
CA GLN A 259 16.24 2.18 8.81
C GLN A 259 17.43 1.73 9.67
N ALA A 260 17.30 1.77 11.00
CA ALA A 260 18.32 1.26 11.91
C ALA A 260 18.54 -0.26 11.71
N ALA A 261 17.46 -1.01 11.48
CA ALA A 261 17.54 -2.43 11.16
C ALA A 261 18.23 -2.73 9.82
N GLU A 262 18.04 -1.89 8.80
CA GLU A 262 18.72 -2.02 7.50
C GLU A 262 20.21 -1.69 7.57
N GLU A 263 20.59 -0.78 8.47
CA GLU A 263 21.97 -0.30 8.63
C GLU A 263 22.75 -0.99 9.76
N ASP A 264 22.20 -2.07 10.34
CA ASP A 264 22.74 -2.81 11.51
C ASP A 264 23.08 -1.88 12.69
N ARG A 265 22.25 -0.83 12.87
CA ARG A 265 22.33 0.10 13.99
C ARG A 265 21.43 -0.34 15.13
N GLU A 266 21.78 0.08 16.34
CA GLU A 266 20.99 -0.22 17.53
C GLU A 266 19.62 0.44 17.46
N TYR A 267 18.58 -0.33 17.79
CA TYR A 267 17.21 0.18 17.85
C TYR A 267 17.09 1.23 18.94
N MET A 268 16.34 2.28 18.66
CA MET A 268 16.00 3.28 19.66
C MET A 268 14.68 2.89 20.33
N THR A 269 14.69 2.83 21.66
CA THR A 269 13.45 2.71 22.43
C THR A 269 12.60 3.97 22.28
N TRP A 270 11.30 3.88 22.52
CA TRP A 270 10.43 5.05 22.44
C TRP A 270 10.85 6.14 23.45
N GLU A 271 11.31 5.73 24.64
CA GLU A 271 11.82 6.64 25.66
C GLU A 271 13.12 7.35 25.26
N GLU A 272 13.94 6.73 24.42
CA GLU A 272 15.13 7.37 23.84
C GLU A 272 14.76 8.28 22.67
N TRP A 273 13.79 7.87 21.86
CA TRP A 273 13.24 8.67 20.77
C TRP A 273 12.68 10.00 21.28
N GLU A 274 11.81 9.97 22.30
CA GLU A 274 11.24 11.17 22.92
C GLU A 274 12.29 12.12 23.49
N ARG A 275 13.42 11.59 23.99
CA ARG A 275 14.54 12.41 24.49
C ARG A 275 15.36 13.07 23.39
N ASN A 276 15.28 12.55 22.17
CA ASN A 276 16.07 13.00 21.01
C ASN A 276 15.28 13.85 20.01
N ILE A 277 13.95 14.00 20.17
CA ILE A 277 13.17 14.91 19.33
C ILE A 277 13.54 16.37 19.66
N PRO A 278 13.94 17.19 18.67
CA PRO A 278 14.08 18.62 18.87
C PRO A 278 12.73 19.18 19.31
N THR A 279 12.68 19.76 20.50
CA THR A 279 11.47 20.42 21.01
C THR A 279 11.25 21.69 20.20
N GLU A 280 10.67 21.57 19.00
CA GLU A 280 10.10 22.72 18.32
C GLU A 280 9.01 23.27 19.24
N LYS A 281 9.29 24.46 19.75
CA LYS A 281 8.43 25.19 20.68
C LYS A 281 7.02 25.24 20.10
N LEU A 282 6.10 24.55 20.76
CA LEU A 282 4.67 24.88 20.74
C LEU A 282 4.55 26.32 21.27
N ILE A 283 4.69 27.30 20.38
CA ILE A 283 4.31 28.68 20.65
C ILE A 283 2.78 28.67 20.73
N PHE A 284 2.26 28.61 21.95
CA PHE A 284 0.90 29.05 22.22
C PHE A 284 0.87 30.56 21.99
N VAL A 285 0.26 30.98 20.88
CA VAL A 285 -0.22 32.36 20.74
C VAL A 285 -1.40 32.46 21.70
N GLY A 286 -1.14 32.99 22.90
CA GLY A 286 -2.18 33.53 23.75
C GLY A 286 -2.81 34.72 23.04
N SER A 287 -4.13 34.74 22.96
CA SER A 287 -4.88 35.96 22.74
C SER A 287 -5.74 36.16 23.99
N ASP A 288 -5.51 37.31 24.61
CA ASP A 288 -6.35 37.92 25.64
C ASP A 288 -7.80 38.09 25.16
#